data_AF-A0A8S2KRL5-F1
#
_entry.id   AF-A0A8S2KRL5-F1
#
_cell.length_a   1.000
_cell.length_b   1.000
_cell.length_c   1.000
_cell.angle_alpha   90.00
_cell.angle_beta   90.00
_cell.angle_gamma   90.00
#
_symmetry.space_group_name_H-M   'P 1'
#
loop_
_entity.id
_entity.type
_entity.pdbx_description
1 polymer ?
#
loop_
_entity_poly.entity_id
_entity_poly.type
_entity_poly.pdbx_seq_one_letter_code
_entity_poly.pdbx_strand_id
1 'polypeptide(L)' 'MYDEVVLALQDGWGSAQFKFWAKKYFKLVSIGTTTVVYFIKSNHPVIPYEDLYVKIKGSHERVGHHGRDKTWKEVNDQ' A
#
# COMPACT_ATOMS: atom_id res chain seq x y z
N MET A 1 -4.95 -5.27 10.83
CA MET A 1 -5.64 -4.44 9.83
C MET A 1 -5.18 -4.69 8.39
N TYR A 2 -3.89 -4.53 8.03
CA TYR A 2 -3.44 -4.82 6.65
C TYR A 2 -3.75 -6.28 6.24
N ASP A 3 -3.32 -7.24 7.07
CA ASP A 3 -3.55 -8.67 6.80
C ASP A 3 -5.03 -9.04 6.76
N GLU A 4 -5.85 -8.40 7.60
CA GLU A 4 -7.30 -8.60 7.60
C GLU A 4 -7.94 -8.14 6.28
N VAL A 5 -7.46 -7.02 5.73
CA VAL A 5 -7.88 -6.55 4.40
C VAL A 5 -7.42 -7.53 3.32
N VAL A 6 -6.18 -8.02 3.37
CA VAL A 6 -5.69 -9.04 2.43
C VAL A 6 -6.58 -10.29 2.46
N LEU A 7 -6.84 -10.83 3.65
CA LEU A 7 -7.68 -12.01 3.84
C LEU A 7 -9.12 -11.77 3.38
N ALA A 8 -9.68 -10.58 3.62
CA ALA A 8 -11.02 -10.22 3.16
C ALA A 8 -11.10 -10.11 1.63
N LEU A 9 -10.05 -9.59 0.98
CA LEU A 9 -9.96 -9.50 -0.48
C LEU A 9 -9.79 -10.88 -1.14
N GLN A 10 -9.19 -11.84 -0.43
CA GLN A 10 -9.04 -13.24 -0.86
C GLN A 10 -10.21 -14.14 -0.46
N ASP A 11 -11.31 -13.55 0.04
CA ASP A 11 -12.49 -14.26 0.56
C ASP A 11 -12.23 -15.22 1.74
N GLY A 12 -11.03 -15.18 2.34
CA GLY A 12 -10.61 -16.09 3.41
C GLY A 12 -11.21 -15.78 4.79
N TRP A 13 -11.36 -14.51 5.15
CA TRP A 13 -11.85 -14.11 6.48
C TRP A 13 -12.66 -12.81 6.48
N GLY A 14 -13.44 -12.57 7.54
CA GLY A 14 -14.21 -11.35 7.76
C GLY A 14 -15.72 -11.50 7.55
N SER A 15 -16.50 -10.62 8.18
CA SER A 15 -17.96 -10.57 7.99
C SER A 15 -18.30 -10.14 6.56
N ALA A 16 -19.52 -10.44 6.09
CA ALA A 16 -19.98 -10.02 4.77
C ALA A 16 -19.89 -8.49 4.57
N GLN A 17 -20.20 -7.72 5.62
CA GLN A 17 -20.07 -6.26 5.61
C GLN A 17 -18.61 -5.81 5.48
N PHE A 18 -17.69 -6.45 6.21
CA PHE A 18 -16.27 -6.13 6.13
C PHE A 18 -15.68 -6.51 4.76
N LYS A 19 -16.02 -7.68 4.22
CA LYS A 19 -15.59 -8.11 2.88
C LYS A 19 -16.10 -7.16 1.80
N PHE A 20 -17.36 -6.73 1.89
CA PHE A 20 -17.92 -5.73 0.98
C PHE A 20 -17.17 -4.40 1.08
N TRP A 21 -16.90 -3.93 2.30
CA TRP A 21 -16.09 -2.73 2.52
C TRP A 21 -14.68 -2.87 1.94
N ALA A 22 -13.98 -3.96 2.23
CA ALA A 22 -12.62 -4.20 1.74
C ALA A 22 -12.57 -4.19 0.21
N LYS A 23 -13.47 -4.94 -0.47
CA LYS A 23 -13.55 -4.99 -1.94
C LYS A 23 -13.98 -3.66 -2.58
N LYS A 24 -14.72 -2.82 -1.85
CA LYS A 24 -15.14 -1.49 -2.33
C LYS A 24 -13.98 -0.49 -2.34
N TYR A 25 -13.06 -0.58 -1.38
CA TYR A 25 -12.02 0.43 -1.16
C TYR A 25 -10.62 -0.02 -1.56
N PHE A 26 -10.37 -1.33 -1.61
CA PHE A 26 -9.04 -1.88 -1.83
C PHE A 26 -9.03 -2.92 -2.93
N LYS A 27 -7.86 -3.09 -3.55
CA LYS A 27 -7.58 -4.15 -4.52
C LYS A 27 -6.21 -4.76 -4.25
N LEU A 28 -6.04 -6.03 -4.61
CA LEU A 28 -4.72 -6.65 -4.65
C LEU A 28 -4.12 -6.45 -6.04
N VAL A 29 -2.84 -6.05 -6.08
CA VAL A 29 -2.06 -5.91 -7.31
C VAL A 29 -0.80 -6.74 -7.15
N SER A 30 -0.54 -7.63 -8.11
CA SER A 30 0.70 -8.41 -8.16
C SER A 30 1.78 -7.60 -8.87
N ILE A 31 2.90 -7.36 -8.18
CA ILE A 31 4.09 -6.69 -8.71
C ILE A 31 5.24 -7.69 -8.60
N GLY A 32 5.59 -8.33 -9.71
CA GLY A 32 6.52 -9.46 -9.70
C GLY A 32 5.96 -10.62 -8.87
N THR A 33 6.72 -11.03 -7.84
CA THR A 33 6.33 -12.10 -6.91
C THR A 33 5.57 -11.60 -5.67
N THR A 34 5.38 -10.28 -5.55
CA THR A 34 4.80 -9.66 -4.34
C THR A 34 3.39 -9.19 -4.62
N THR A 35 2.47 -9.49 -3.69
CA THR A 35 1.10 -8.97 -3.73
C THR A 35 1.00 -7.75 -2.82
N VAL A 36 0.53 -6.63 -3.37
CA VAL A 36 0.41 -5.36 -2.65
C VAL A 36 -1.05 -4.92 -2.60
N VAL A 37 -1.51 -4.45 -1.44
CA VAL A 37 -2.83 -3.84 -1.31
C VAL A 37 -2.76 -2.41 -1.83
N TYR A 38 -3.69 -2.03 -2.71
CA TYR A 38 -3.84 -0.67 -3.20
C TYR A 38 -5.17 -0.08 -2.72
N PHE A 39 -5.15 1.20 -2.35
CA PHE A 39 -6.39 1.95 -2.15
C PHE A 39 -6.94 2.40 -3.50
N ILE A 40 -8.17 2.00 -3.84
CA ILE A 40 -8.74 2.16 -5.18
C ILE A 40 -8.87 3.63 -5.57
N LYS A 41 -9.31 4.49 -4.65
CA LYS A 41 -9.63 5.89 -4.99
C LYS A 41 -8.40 6.72 -5.37
N SER A 42 -7.29 6.54 -4.66
CA SER A 42 -6.05 7.27 -4.96
C SER A 42 -5.09 6.48 -5.83
N ASN A 43 -5.35 5.18 -6.04
CA ASN A 43 -4.47 4.26 -6.73
C ASN A 43 -3.04 4.22 -6.15
N HIS A 44 -2.92 4.34 -4.81
CA HIS A 44 -1.64 4.25 -4.11
C HIS A 44 -1.53 2.93 -3.34
N PRO A 45 -0.31 2.37 -3.20
CA PRO A 45 -0.08 1.22 -2.35
C PRO A 45 -0.34 1.57 -0.89
N VAL A 46 -1.00 0.67 -0.17
CA VAL A 46 -1.11 0.71 1.28
C VAL A 46 0.14 0.06 1.84
N ILE A 47 0.81 0.77 2.75
CA ILE A 47 2.07 0.31 3.34
C ILE A 47 1.82 0.11 4.84
N PRO A 48 2.21 -1.04 5.42
CA PRO A 48 2.20 -1.23 6.86
C PRO A 48 3.06 -0.19 7.57
N TYR A 49 2.72 0.14 8.81
CA TYR A 49 3.42 1.20 9.55
C TYR A 49 4.90 0.84 9.79
N GLU A 50 5.17 -0.44 10.04
CA GLU A 50 6.49 -1.02 10.22
C GLU A 50 7.41 -0.84 9.00
N ASP A 51 6.85 -0.82 7.78
CA ASP A 51 7.60 -0.67 6.52
C ASP A 51 7.76 0.79 6.10
N LEU A 52 7.08 1.72 6.77
CA LEU A 52 7.03 3.13 6.41
C LEU A 52 8.43 3.76 6.37
N TYR A 53 9.28 3.45 7.36
CA TYR A 53 10.65 3.97 7.41
C TYR A 53 11.47 3.51 6.21
N VAL A 54 11.41 2.21 5.89
CA VAL A 54 12.19 1.62 4.79
C VAL A 54 11.76 2.23 3.45
N LYS A 55 10.45 2.42 3.25
CA LYS A 55 9.92 3.06 2.05
C LYS A 55 10.44 4.49 1.90
N ILE A 56 10.31 5.31 2.94
CA ILE A 56 10.73 6.72 2.90
C ILE A 56 12.24 6.82 2.70
N LYS A 57 13.03 6.02 3.42
CA LYS A 57 14.48 5.98 3.28
C LYS A 57 14.90 5.60 1.85
N GLY A 58 14.29 4.56 1.28
CA GLY A 58 14.58 4.15 -0.10
C GLY A 58 14.21 5.24 -1.11
N SER A 59 13.10 5.95 -0.91
CA SER A 59 12.77 7.13 -1.74
C SER A 59 13.80 8.24 -1.60
N HIS A 60 14.25 8.52 -0.38
CA HIS A 60 15.26 9.54 -0.09
C HIS A 60 16.61 9.25 -0.78
N GLU A 61 17.03 7.98 -0.75
CA GLU A 61 18.24 7.51 -1.43
C GLU A 61 18.12 7.60 -2.96
N ARG A 62 16.98 7.16 -3.54
CA ARG A 62 16.73 7.23 -5.00
C ARG A 62 16.73 8.64 -5.53
N VAL A 63 16.14 9.58 -4.80
CA VAL A 63 16.18 11.00 -5.19
C VAL A 63 17.51 11.64 -4.85
N GLY A 64 18.58 10.91 -4.51
CA GLY A 64 19.92 11.45 -4.29
C GLY A 64 20.01 12.47 -3.15
N HIS A 65 19.29 12.24 -2.05
CA HIS A 65 19.29 13.09 -0.85
C HIS A 65 18.83 14.54 -1.07
N HIS A 66 18.07 14.82 -2.13
CA HIS A 66 17.62 16.18 -2.50
C HIS A 66 16.51 16.78 -1.60
N GLY A 67 16.45 16.38 -0.33
CA GLY A 67 15.57 16.96 0.68
C GLY A 67 14.13 16.44 0.67
N ARG A 68 13.31 17.03 1.54
CA ARG A 68 11.96 16.58 1.89
C ARG A 68 11.02 16.54 0.68
N ASP A 69 10.91 17.64 -0.05
CA ASP A 69 9.85 17.80 -1.05
C ASP A 69 10.05 16.84 -2.24
N LYS A 70 11.30 16.64 -2.68
CA LYS A 70 11.61 15.64 -3.72
C LYS A 70 11.39 14.21 -3.23
N THR A 71 11.77 13.92 -1.98
CA THR A 71 11.53 12.60 -1.36
C THR A 71 10.02 12.31 -1.29
N TRP A 72 9.22 13.30 -0.89
CA TRP A 72 7.77 13.14 -0.78
C TRP A 72 7.09 13.00 -2.14
N LYS A 73 7.57 13.71 -3.16
CA LYS A 73 7.12 13.52 -4.54
C LYS A 73 7.35 12.08 -4.99
N GLU A 74 8.56 11.55 -4.81
CA GLU A 74 8.90 10.16 -5.14
C GLU A 74 8.04 9.14 -4.37
N VAL A 75 7.71 9.39 -3.09
CA VAL A 75 6.81 8.51 -2.33
C VAL A 75 5.41 8.45 -2.95
N ASN A 76 4.89 9.57 -3.47
CA ASN A 76 3.55 9.63 -4.07
C ASN A 76 3.51 9.16 -5.53
N ASP A 77 4.63 9.22 -6.24
CA ASP A 77 4.72 8.81 -7.64
C ASP A 77 4.87 7.27 -7.80
N GLN A 78 4.95 6.52 -6.69
CA GLN A 78 5.07 5.05 -6.63
C GLN A 78 3.76 4.34 -6.28
#